data_AF-A0A2N5IAW6-F1
#
_entry.id   AF-A0A2N5IAW6-F1
#
_cell.length_a   1.000
_cell.length_b   1.000
_cell.length_c   1.000
_cell.angle_alpha   90.00
_cell.angle_beta   90.00
_cell.angle_gamma   90.00
#
_symmetry.space_group_name_H-M   'P 1'
#
loop_
_entity.id
_entity.type
_entity.pdbx_description
1 polymer ?
#
loop_
_entity_poly.entity_id
_entity_poly.type
_entity_poly.pdbx_seq_one_letter_code
_entity_poly.pdbx_strand_id
1 'polypeptide(L)'
;MKKHLKALAKWSKFIGLFGLIMGALIALIGFPFFYVGAIPGLFIVILSIRLLRASRSAKRLNYNLRLIQNEQDVYDETMNLFASYFRLQAIIILLIFIMILAVGVVMYFFPIDYISLIQQQFAQFIPFL
;
A
#
# COMPACT_ATOMS: atom_id res chain seq x y z
N MET A 1 14.66 -3.38 -24.34
CA MET A 1 13.75 -2.45 -23.61
C MET A 1 12.28 -2.87 -23.57
N LYS A 2 11.58 -3.09 -24.70
CA LYS A 2 10.12 -3.38 -24.74
C LYS A 2 9.65 -4.55 -23.85
N LYS A 3 10.42 -5.65 -23.77
CA LYS A 3 10.11 -6.82 -22.91
C LYS A 3 10.11 -6.45 -21.42
N HIS A 4 11.11 -5.69 -20.96
CA HIS A 4 11.24 -5.28 -19.56
C HIS A 4 10.13 -4.30 -19.16
N LEU A 5 9.81 -3.33 -20.03
CA LEU A 5 8.70 -2.40 -19.80
C LEU A 5 7.34 -3.11 -19.76
N LYS A 6 7.13 -4.12 -20.62
CA LYS A 6 5.92 -4.95 -20.62
C LYS A 6 5.77 -5.74 -19.33
N ALA A 7 6.87 -6.37 -18.88
CA ALA A 7 6.89 -7.13 -17.63
C ALA A 7 6.64 -6.20 -16.43
N LEU A 8 7.32 -5.06 -16.39
CA LEU A 8 7.17 -4.05 -15.36
C LEU A 8 5.73 -3.54 -15.31
N ALA A 9 5.12 -3.16 -16.45
CA ALA A 9 3.73 -2.72 -16.50
C ALA A 9 2.76 -3.80 -15.98
N LYS A 10 2.98 -5.08 -16.30
CA LYS A 10 2.13 -6.19 -15.85
C LYS A 10 2.23 -6.40 -14.32
N TRP A 11 3.45 -6.46 -13.80
CA TRP A 11 3.69 -6.65 -12.36
C TRP A 11 3.23 -5.44 -11.54
N SER A 12 3.44 -4.23 -12.04
CA SER A 12 2.99 -2.99 -11.39
C SER A 12 1.48 -2.89 -11.35
N LYS A 13 0.79 -3.38 -12.39
CA LYS A 13 -0.68 -3.47 -12.39
C LYS A 13 -1.17 -4.44 -11.31
N PHE A 14 -0.52 -5.59 -11.20
CA PHE A 14 -0.86 -6.61 -10.22
C PHE A 14 -0.64 -6.11 -8.79
N ILE A 15 0.55 -5.60 -8.49
CA ILE A 15 0.92 -5.06 -7.18
C ILE A 15 0.03 -3.86 -6.82
N GLY A 16 -0.26 -2.98 -7.78
CA GLY A 16 -1.12 -1.82 -7.56
C GLY A 16 -2.56 -2.23 -7.22
N LEU A 17 -3.13 -3.21 -7.92
CA LEU A 17 -4.47 -3.71 -7.63
C LEU A 17 -4.53 -4.45 -6.29
N PHE A 18 -3.53 -5.30 -6.02
CA PHE A 18 -3.43 -6.04 -4.78
C PHE A 18 -3.30 -5.10 -3.56
N GLY A 19 -2.42 -4.11 -3.66
CA GLY A 19 -2.26 -3.10 -2.61
C GLY A 19 -3.53 -2.25 -2.41
N LEU A 20 -4.31 -1.97 -3.46
CA LEU A 20 -5.58 -1.27 -3.33
C LEU A 20 -6.56 -2.07 -2.46
N ILE A 21 -6.67 -3.37 -2.73
CA ILE A 21 -7.55 -4.28 -1.99
C ILE A 21 -7.08 -4.42 -0.54
N MET A 22 -5.78 -4.68 -0.34
CA MET A 22 -5.22 -4.86 1.01
C MET A 22 -5.26 -3.58 1.83
N GLY A 23 -4.93 -2.43 1.24
CA GLY A 23 -5.01 -1.13 1.90
C GLY A 23 -6.44 -0.78 2.30
N ALA A 24 -7.41 -1.08 1.44
CA ALA A 24 -8.83 -0.89 1.74
C ALA A 24 -9.29 -1.81 2.89
N LEU A 25 -8.87 -3.08 2.91
CA LEU A 25 -9.14 -4.00 4.01
C LEU A 25 -8.52 -3.52 5.32
N ILE A 26 -7.26 -3.09 5.31
CA ILE A 26 -6.58 -2.54 6.48
C ILE A 26 -7.27 -1.27 6.98
N ALA A 27 -7.71 -0.38 6.08
CA ALA A 27 -8.47 0.80 6.46
C ALA A 27 -9.82 0.44 7.10
N LEU A 28 -10.51 -0.58 6.58
CA LEU A 28 -11.77 -1.11 7.13
C LEU A 28 -11.59 -1.76 8.50
N ILE A 29 -10.58 -2.61 8.66
CA ILE A 29 -10.27 -3.30 9.92
C ILE A 29 -9.75 -2.31 10.97
N GLY A 30 -9.00 -1.30 10.54
CA GLY A 30 -8.43 -0.25 11.39
C GLY A 30 -9.44 0.84 11.78
N PHE A 31 -10.58 0.95 11.09
CA PHE A 31 -11.65 1.91 11.39
C PHE A 31 -12.15 1.84 12.85
N PRO A 32 -12.45 0.65 13.42
CA PRO A 32 -12.83 0.54 14.84
C PRO A 32 -11.71 0.92 15.83
N PHE A 33 -10.44 0.96 15.40
CA PHE A 33 -9.29 1.34 16.24
C PHE A 33 -8.96 2.85 16.16
N PHE A 34 -9.93 3.70 15.76
CA PHE A 34 -9.75 5.14 15.56
C PHE A 34 -8.69 5.50 14.48
N TYR A 35 -8.45 6.80 14.26
CA TYR A 35 -7.59 7.34 13.20
C TYR A 35 -6.23 6.62 13.05
N VAL A 36 -5.62 6.16 14.15
CA VAL A 36 -4.31 5.49 14.14
C VAL A 36 -4.32 4.16 13.37
N GLY A 37 -5.43 3.41 13.40
CA GLY A 37 -5.56 2.15 12.67
C GLY A 37 -5.90 2.32 11.18
N ALA A 38 -6.69 3.33 10.83
CA ALA A 38 -7.17 3.53 9.47
C ALA A 38 -6.20 4.30 8.55
N ILE A 39 -5.41 5.23 9.12
CA ILE A 39 -4.46 6.08 8.38
C ILE A 39 -3.46 5.25 7.55
N PRO A 40 -2.81 4.19 8.07
CA PRO A 40 -1.88 3.38 7.30
C PRO A 40 -2.53 2.74 6.06
N GLY A 41 -3.77 2.25 6.20
CA GLY A 41 -4.53 1.67 5.09
C GLY A 41 -4.83 2.68 3.97
N LEU A 42 -5.21 3.91 4.34
CA LEU A 42 -5.44 5.01 3.40
C LEU A 42 -4.18 5.37 2.60
N PHE A 43 -3.01 5.40 3.24
CA PHE A 43 -1.75 5.64 2.53
C PHE A 43 -1.44 4.55 1.51
N ILE A 44 -1.65 3.28 1.87
CA ILE A 44 -1.46 2.14 0.97
C ILE A 44 -2.38 2.29 -0.27
N VAL A 45 -3.65 2.66 -0.07
CA VAL A 45 -4.60 2.90 -1.17
C VAL A 45 -4.09 3.99 -2.12
N ILE A 46 -3.61 5.12 -1.59
CA ILE A 46 -3.09 6.23 -2.41
C ILE A 46 -1.86 5.79 -3.22
N LEU A 47 -0.95 5.02 -2.62
CA LEU A 47 0.21 4.47 -3.32
C LEU A 47 -0.19 3.55 -4.47
N SER A 48 -1.13 2.65 -4.19
CA SER A 48 -1.64 1.69 -5.14
C SER A 48 -2.26 2.35 -6.36
N ILE A 49 -2.99 3.45 -6.18
CA ILE A 49 -3.51 4.25 -7.29
C ILE A 49 -2.37 4.86 -8.12
N ARG A 50 -1.31 5.38 -7.50
CA ARG A 50 -0.15 5.93 -8.22
C ARG A 50 0.58 4.87 -9.03
N LEU A 51 0.77 3.67 -8.48
CA LEU A 51 1.39 2.54 -9.19
C LEU A 51 0.54 2.05 -10.38
N LEU A 52 -0.78 2.03 -10.22
CA LEU A 52 -1.71 1.70 -11.30
C LEU A 52 -1.64 2.73 -12.43
N ARG A 53 -1.45 4.02 -12.13
CA ARG A 53 -1.23 5.07 -13.14
C ARG A 53 0.11 4.88 -13.86
N ALA A 54 1.19 4.62 -13.11
CA ALA A 54 2.52 4.31 -13.68
C ALA A 54 2.47 3.13 -14.66
N SER A 55 1.78 2.05 -14.29
CA SER A 55 1.57 0.87 -15.14
C SER A 55 0.86 1.22 -16.47
N ARG A 56 -0.18 2.07 -16.41
CA ARG A 56 -0.91 2.53 -17.61
C ARG A 56 -0.02 3.37 -18.52
N SER A 57 0.81 4.25 -17.96
CA SER A 57 1.78 5.05 -18.73
C SER A 57 2.84 4.17 -19.38
N ALA A 58 3.43 3.21 -18.65
CA ALA A 58 4.38 2.24 -19.20
C ALA A 58 3.77 1.37 -20.33
N LYS A 59 2.47 1.03 -20.23
CA LYS A 59 1.75 0.29 -21.28
C LYS A 59 1.54 1.14 -22.53
N ARG A 60 1.25 2.44 -22.37
CA ARG A 60 1.13 3.39 -23.49
C ARG A 60 2.45 3.57 -24.23
N LEU A 61 3.56 3.70 -23.49
CA LEU A 61 4.90 3.77 -24.08
C LEU A 61 5.19 2.54 -24.94
N ASN A 62 4.81 1.34 -24.49
CA ASN A 62 5.04 0.10 -25.21
C ASN A 62 4.18 -0.08 -26.48
N TYR A 63 2.98 0.51 -26.53
CA TYR A 63 2.03 0.34 -27.64
C TYR A 63 2.16 1.44 -28.72
N ASN A 64 2.53 2.66 -28.33
CA ASN A 64 2.47 3.85 -29.19
C ASN A 64 3.83 4.48 -29.53
N LEU A 65 4.91 3.70 -29.61
CA LEU A 65 6.25 4.21 -29.96
C LEU A 65 6.30 5.01 -31.28
N ARG A 66 5.33 4.85 -32.19
CA ARG A 66 5.28 5.57 -33.48
C ARG A 66 4.56 6.93 -33.43
N LEU A 67 3.87 7.26 -32.35
CA LEU A 67 3.08 8.51 -32.23
C LEU A 67 3.54 9.42 -31.09
N ILE A 68 4.55 9.01 -30.31
CA ILE A 68 5.05 9.77 -29.17
C ILE A 68 6.23 10.62 -29.66
N GLN A 69 5.99 11.92 -29.80
CA GLN A 69 6.95 12.90 -30.33
C GLN A 69 8.16 13.10 -29.39
N ASN A 70 8.02 12.81 -28.09
CA ASN A 70 9.08 12.82 -27.07
C ASN A 70 9.07 11.51 -26.27
N GLU A 71 9.71 10.48 -26.80
CA GLU A 71 9.84 9.17 -26.13
C GLU A 71 10.58 9.28 -24.78
N GLN A 72 11.55 10.21 -24.71
CA GLN A 72 12.36 10.48 -23.52
C GLN A 72 11.52 11.03 -22.35
N ASP A 73 10.64 12.01 -22.60
CA ASP A 73 9.82 12.64 -21.55
C ASP A 73 8.88 11.63 -20.89
N VAL A 74 8.26 10.76 -21.69
CA VAL A 74 7.32 9.75 -21.17
C VAL A 74 8.07 8.62 -20.43
N TYR A 75 9.32 8.34 -20.83
CA TYR A 75 10.19 7.43 -20.09
C TYR A 75 10.55 8.01 -18.72
N ASP A 76 10.99 9.27 -18.67
CA ASP A 76 11.35 9.97 -17.43
C ASP A 76 10.16 10.12 -16.49
N GLU A 77 8.97 10.44 -17.00
CA GLU A 77 7.73 10.47 -16.22
C GLU A 77 7.41 9.07 -15.63
N THR A 78 7.51 8.03 -16.44
CA THR A 78 7.27 6.64 -16.01
C THR A 78 8.26 6.23 -14.91
N MET A 79 9.55 6.55 -15.09
CA MET A 79 10.59 6.24 -14.12
C MET A 79 10.42 7.04 -12.82
N ASN A 80 10.02 8.32 -12.91
CA ASN A 80 9.69 9.13 -11.74
C ASN A 80 8.50 8.59 -10.96
N LEU A 81 7.47 8.09 -11.65
CA LEU A 81 6.32 7.44 -10.99
C LEU A 81 6.75 6.16 -10.25
N PHE A 82 7.64 5.36 -10.83
CA PHE A 82 8.24 4.20 -10.17
C PHE A 82 9.11 4.59 -8.97
N ALA A 83 10.01 5.56 -9.14
CA ALA A 83 10.86 6.06 -8.06
C ALA A 83 10.04 6.68 -6.92
N SER A 84 8.93 7.36 -7.23
CA SER A 84 7.99 7.86 -6.22
C SER A 84 7.28 6.72 -5.49
N TYR A 85 6.88 5.66 -6.19
CA TYR A 85 6.28 4.48 -5.57
C TYR A 85 7.27 3.80 -4.61
N PHE A 86 8.50 3.52 -5.04
CA PHE A 86 9.50 2.87 -4.18
C PHE A 86 9.88 3.72 -2.97
N ARG A 87 10.03 5.04 -3.12
CA ARG A 87 10.27 5.96 -1.99
C ARG A 87 9.15 5.90 -0.97
N LEU A 88 7.90 5.97 -1.41
CA LEU A 88 6.73 5.91 -0.53
C LEU A 88 6.55 4.51 0.09
N GLN A 89 6.86 3.45 -0.66
CA GLN A 89 6.77 2.08 -0.16
C GLN A 89 7.80 1.84 0.95
N ALA A 90 9.02 2.39 0.81
CA ALA A 90 10.04 2.34 1.86
C ALA A 90 9.57 3.06 3.14
N ILE A 91 8.92 4.21 3.02
CA ILE A 91 8.35 4.95 4.17
C ILE A 91 7.23 4.14 4.84
N ILE A 92 6.33 3.53 4.07
CA ILE A 92 5.25 2.69 4.63
C ILE A 92 5.81 1.47 5.35
N ILE A 93 6.80 0.79 4.76
CA ILE A 93 7.46 -0.36 5.40
C ILE A 93 8.09 0.06 6.73
N LEU A 94 8.77 1.21 6.76
CA LEU A 94 9.35 1.76 7.98
C LEU A 94 8.27 2.04 9.04
N LEU A 95 7.14 2.65 8.66
CA LEU A 95 6.03 2.94 9.58
C LEU A 95 5.41 1.66 10.14
N ILE A 96 5.16 0.65 9.29
CA ILE A 96 4.64 -0.66 9.73
C ILE A 96 5.63 -1.33 10.68
N PHE A 97 6.93 -1.27 10.38
CA PHE A 97 7.97 -1.85 11.23
C PHE A 97 8.01 -1.20 12.62
N ILE A 98 7.96 0.13 12.68
CA ILE A 98 7.87 0.88 13.95
C ILE A 98 6.60 0.51 14.72
N MET A 99 5.46 0.39 14.04
CA MET A 99 4.19 0.01 14.66
C MET A 99 4.24 -1.40 15.26
N ILE A 100 4.79 -2.38 14.54
CA ILE A 100 4.97 -3.75 15.03
C ILE A 100 5.90 -3.77 16.24
N LEU A 101 7.01 -3.02 16.20
CA LEU A 101 7.91 -2.90 17.35
C LEU A 101 7.21 -2.29 18.57
N ALA A 102 6.43 -1.23 18.38
CA ALA A 102 5.69 -0.60 19.47
C ALA A 102 4.69 -1.58 20.12
N VAL A 103 3.92 -2.32 19.31
CA VAL A 103 3.00 -3.36 19.82
C VAL A 103 3.77 -4.47 20.53
N GLY A 104 4.89 -4.92 19.96
CA GLY A 104 5.73 -5.97 20.57
C GLY A 104 6.32 -5.56 21.92
N VAL A 105 6.79 -4.30 22.05
CA VAL A 105 7.27 -3.74 23.31
C VAL A 105 6.15 -3.69 24.35
N VAL A 106 4.98 -3.20 23.96
CA VAL A 106 3.81 -3.12 24.85
C VAL A 106 3.39 -4.52 25.33
N MET A 107 3.31 -5.50 24.43
CA MET A 107 3.00 -6.90 24.79
C MET A 107 4.05 -7.51 25.72
N TYR A 108 5.33 -7.17 25.54
CA TYR A 108 6.41 -7.66 26.38
C TYR A 108 6.32 -7.12 27.82
N PHE A 109 5.96 -5.84 27.99
CA PHE A 109 5.86 -5.21 29.32
C PHE A 109 4.52 -5.45 30.03
N PHE A 110 3.43 -5.73 29.31
CA PHE A 110 2.08 -5.89 29.88
C PHE A 110 1.36 -7.16 29.39
N PRO A 111 1.89 -8.37 29.63
CA PRO A 111 1.37 -9.58 29.01
C PRO A 111 -0.02 -10.02 29.49
N ILE A 112 -0.41 -9.71 30.74
CA ILE A 112 -1.61 -10.26 31.39
C ILE A 112 -2.84 -9.34 31.21
N ASP A 113 -2.63 -8.02 31.21
CA ASP A 113 -3.72 -7.03 31.14
C ASP A 113 -4.25 -6.81 29.71
N TYR A 114 -3.43 -7.07 28.68
CA TYR A 114 -3.86 -6.90 27.28
C TYR A 114 -4.79 -8.01 26.79
N ILE A 115 -4.55 -9.27 27.19
CA ILE A 115 -5.40 -10.40 26.78
C ILE A 115 -6.80 -10.25 27.38
N SER A 116 -6.89 -9.85 28.65
CA SER A 116 -8.17 -9.59 29.32
C SER A 116 -8.89 -8.37 28.72
N LEU A 117 -8.18 -7.28 28.39
CA LEU A 117 -8.74 -6.10 27.71
C LEU A 117 -9.31 -6.43 26.31
N ILE A 118 -8.59 -7.24 25.53
CA ILE A 118 -9.03 -7.70 24.21
C ILE A 118 -10.27 -8.58 24.36
N GLN A 119 -10.27 -9.54 25.29
CA GLN A 119 -11.45 -10.36 25.57
C GLN A 119 -12.65 -9.51 26.00
N GLN A 120 -12.44 -8.47 26.79
CA GLN A 120 -13.48 -7.54 27.23
C GLN A 120 -14.04 -6.70 26.08
N GLN A 121 -13.19 -6.21 25.18
CA GLN A 121 -13.62 -5.51 23.96
C GLN A 121 -14.41 -6.45 23.04
N PHE A 122 -13.94 -7.67 22.78
CA PHE A 122 -14.67 -8.65 21.96
C PHE A 122 -16.03 -9.02 22.58
N ALA A 123 -16.10 -9.20 23.91
CA ALA A 123 -17.35 -9.49 24.61
C ALA A 123 -18.41 -8.38 24.49
N GLN A 124 -18.01 -7.13 24.23
CA GLN A 124 -18.94 -6.02 23.98
C GLN A 124 -19.51 -5.98 22.56
N PHE A 125 -18.91 -6.71 21.61
CA PHE A 125 -19.41 -6.85 20.24
C PHE A 125 -20.26 -8.11 20.02
N ILE A 126 -20.18 -9.11 20.89
CA ILE A 126 -20.99 -10.34 20.85
C ILE A 126 -22.49 -10.16 21.20
N PRO A 127 -22.99 -9.18 21.99
CA PRO A 127 -24.42 -9.11 22.31
C PRO A 127 -25.32 -8.71 21.12
N PHE A 128 -24.77 -8.53 19.92
CA PHE A 128 -25.48 -8.19 18.68
C PHE A 128 -25.48 -9.32 17.61
N LEU A 129 -25.04 -10.54 17.97
CA LEU A 129 -25.12 -11.78 17.17
C LEU A 129 -25.95 -12.83 17.91
#